data_AF-A0A969T8J7-F1
#
_entry.id   AF-A0A969T8J7-F1
#
_cell.length_a   1.000
_cell.length_b   1.000
_cell.length_c   1.000
_cell.angle_alpha   90.00
_cell.angle_beta   90.00
_cell.angle_gamma   90.00
#
_symmetry.space_group_name_H-M   'P 1'
#
loop_
_entity.id
_entity.type
_entity.pdbx_description
1 polymer ?
#
loop_
_entity_poly.entity_id
_entity_poly.type
_entity_poly.pdbx_seq_one_letter_code
_entity_poly.pdbx_strand_id
1 'polypeptide(L)'
;MMSLKVITPKQGEHYYQKENYYSQEESKKNSEWFGRGAQNLGLQGNVEGEDFTNLVHGQLPSGEKFRTRPPTHDNYKERAGIDCTFSAPKSVSIAALVNGDERLELAHREAVKTALTVLEDRYASTRVRINGQRQAISTQNLIVGQFHHDSSREKDPQLHTHCVIINATQTENGKWYSLRDDDIHSHRKLLGQIYQNELAVRVQKLGYEIEQRDNGLFEIKGYTSEQLKAFSKRREQIKAAAGENATPSERELATLQTRKPKGEEVSRSQLKEYWDLQAKALDLKSPVVQIPGKGEGVKGKGEAESDLRSKGQEERINTTFPFPFNLYPGEADFCKKSIK
;
A
#
# COMPACT_ATOMS: atom_id res chain seq x y z
N MET A 1 -0.01 -8.06 2.05
CA MET A 1 1.13 -8.59 1.27
C MET A 1 1.62 -7.46 0.37
N MET A 2 2.92 -7.38 0.10
CA MET A 2 3.48 -6.39 -0.83
C MET A 2 4.15 -7.07 -2.04
N SER A 3 3.80 -6.65 -3.25
CA SER A 3 4.52 -7.00 -4.48
C SER A 3 5.23 -5.78 -5.06
N LEU A 4 6.28 -6.02 -5.84
CA LEU A 4 7.05 -4.97 -6.52
C LEU A 4 7.11 -5.24 -8.01
N LYS A 5 6.89 -4.19 -8.81
CA LYS A 5 7.05 -4.22 -10.26
C LYS A 5 7.72 -2.95 -10.74
N VAL A 6 8.78 -3.09 -11.56
CA VAL A 6 9.34 -1.95 -12.29
C VAL A 6 8.39 -1.57 -13.41
N ILE A 7 8.10 -0.27 -13.53
CA ILE A 7 7.16 0.25 -14.53
C ILE A 7 7.88 1.08 -15.59
N THR A 8 7.45 0.93 -16.84
CA THR A 8 7.79 1.84 -17.94
C THR A 8 6.81 3.01 -17.98
N PRO A 9 7.10 4.12 -18.69
CA PRO A 9 6.17 5.25 -18.78
C PRO A 9 4.79 4.85 -19.31
N LYS A 10 4.75 4.08 -20.41
CA LYS A 10 3.51 3.52 -20.97
C LYS A 10 2.72 2.67 -19.97
N GLN A 11 3.42 1.89 -19.13
CA GLN A 11 2.76 1.11 -18.08
C GLN A 11 2.21 1.99 -16.95
N GLY A 12 2.91 3.08 -16.64
CA GLY A 12 2.50 4.07 -15.65
C GLY A 12 1.19 4.75 -16.02
N GLU A 13 1.01 5.11 -17.28
CA GLU A 13 -0.22 5.76 -17.76
C GLU A 13 -1.51 4.97 -17.44
N HIS A 14 -1.43 3.63 -17.43
CA HIS A 14 -2.59 2.77 -17.14
C HIS A 14 -3.14 2.92 -15.71
N TYR A 15 -2.39 3.48 -14.75
CA TYR A 15 -2.92 3.72 -13.40
C TYR A 15 -3.95 4.85 -13.36
N TYR A 16 -3.91 5.77 -14.33
CA TYR A 16 -4.84 6.90 -14.42
C TYR A 16 -5.76 6.85 -15.66
N GLN A 17 -5.40 6.09 -16.70
CA GLN A 17 -6.22 5.97 -17.91
C GLN A 17 -7.48 5.12 -17.70
N LYS A 18 -8.49 5.40 -18.55
CA LYS A 18 -9.86 4.85 -18.56
C LYS A 18 -10.02 3.36 -18.32
N GLU A 19 -9.00 2.55 -18.56
CA GLU A 19 -9.15 1.12 -18.41
C GLU A 19 -9.35 0.69 -16.95
N ASN A 20 -8.97 1.48 -15.94
CA ASN A 20 -9.18 1.06 -14.54
C ASN A 20 -10.66 0.97 -14.18
N TYR A 21 -10.99 0.17 -13.16
CA TYR A 21 -12.36 -0.15 -12.70
C TYR A 21 -13.23 1.06 -12.31
N TYR A 22 -12.69 2.26 -12.48
CA TYR A 22 -13.23 3.52 -12.05
C TYR A 22 -13.24 4.50 -13.21
N SER A 23 -14.26 5.34 -13.27
CA SER A 23 -14.23 6.55 -14.08
C SER A 23 -13.01 7.42 -13.73
N GLN A 24 -12.65 8.40 -14.58
CA GLN A 24 -11.55 9.32 -14.25
C GLN A 24 -11.81 10.09 -12.94
N GLU A 25 -13.06 10.47 -12.69
CA GLU A 25 -13.44 11.14 -11.44
C GLU A 25 -13.30 10.23 -10.22
N GLU A 26 -13.69 8.96 -10.33
CA GLU A 26 -13.51 7.98 -9.26
C GLU A 26 -12.04 7.62 -9.07
N SER A 27 -11.26 7.50 -10.15
CA SER A 27 -9.81 7.27 -10.10
C SER A 27 -9.11 8.40 -9.37
N LYS A 28 -9.50 9.65 -9.68
CA LYS A 28 -9.05 10.83 -8.94
C LYS A 28 -9.48 10.75 -7.47
N LYS A 29 -10.76 10.51 -7.17
CA LYS A 29 -11.28 10.37 -5.78
C LYS A 29 -10.57 9.29 -4.97
N ASN A 30 -10.19 8.19 -5.62
CA ASN A 30 -9.54 7.03 -5.02
C ASN A 30 -8.01 7.05 -5.20
N SER A 31 -7.42 8.24 -5.35
CA SER A 31 -5.98 8.40 -5.41
C SER A 31 -5.50 9.49 -4.46
N GLU A 32 -4.24 9.38 -4.04
CA GLU A 32 -3.63 10.33 -3.11
C GLU A 32 -2.11 10.40 -3.30
N TRP A 33 -1.56 11.62 -3.35
CA TRP A 33 -0.13 11.85 -3.31
C TRP A 33 0.46 11.54 -1.93
N PHE A 34 1.66 10.95 -1.91
CA PHE A 34 2.42 10.69 -0.70
C PHE A 34 3.91 11.00 -0.90
N GLY A 35 4.55 11.36 0.19
CA GLY A 35 5.99 11.51 0.30
C GLY A 35 6.43 12.97 0.31
N ARG A 36 7.56 13.23 0.97
CA ARG A 36 8.20 14.54 1.08
C ARG A 36 8.61 15.09 -0.29
N GLY A 37 8.93 14.21 -1.25
CA GLY A 37 9.24 14.62 -2.62
C GLY A 37 8.02 15.16 -3.34
N ALA A 38 6.85 14.55 -3.15
CA ALA A 38 5.59 15.09 -3.67
C ALA A 38 5.25 16.44 -3.02
N GLN A 39 5.40 16.56 -1.70
CA GLN A 39 5.18 17.82 -0.96
C GLN A 39 6.10 18.95 -1.46
N ASN A 40 7.38 18.66 -1.70
CA ASN A 40 8.35 19.63 -2.24
C ASN A 40 7.96 20.16 -3.62
N LEU A 41 7.18 19.39 -4.40
CA LEU A 41 6.64 19.79 -5.69
C LEU A 41 5.24 20.44 -5.60
N GLY A 42 4.70 20.62 -4.40
CA GLY A 42 3.35 21.13 -4.20
C GLY A 42 2.25 20.11 -4.52
N LEU A 43 2.59 18.83 -4.70
CA LEU A 43 1.66 17.76 -5.02
C LEU A 43 1.03 17.23 -3.73
N GLN A 44 -0.23 17.57 -3.49
CA GLN A 44 -0.98 17.22 -2.28
C GLN A 44 -2.40 16.79 -2.62
N GLY A 45 -3.02 16.00 -1.73
CA GLY A 45 -4.37 15.49 -1.94
C GLY A 45 -4.40 14.49 -3.09
N ASN A 46 -5.44 14.58 -3.92
CA ASN A 46 -5.71 13.60 -4.96
C ASN A 46 -4.70 13.72 -6.11
N VAL A 47 -4.43 12.60 -6.78
CA VAL A 47 -3.51 12.59 -7.92
C VAL A 47 -4.22 13.21 -9.12
N GLU A 48 -3.62 14.25 -9.71
CA GLU A 48 -4.03 14.79 -11.01
C GLU A 48 -3.36 14.00 -12.14
N GLY A 49 -4.14 13.67 -13.16
CA GLY A 49 -3.69 12.80 -14.26
C GLY A 49 -2.55 13.37 -15.08
N GLU A 50 -2.57 14.68 -15.32
CA GLU A 50 -1.55 15.38 -16.08
C GLU A 50 -0.21 15.39 -15.31
N ASP A 51 -0.22 15.79 -14.04
CA ASP A 51 0.98 15.80 -13.19
C ASP A 51 1.59 14.40 -13.09
N PHE A 52 0.76 13.38 -12.84
CA PHE A 52 1.22 12.01 -12.77
C PHE A 52 1.80 11.52 -14.10
N THR A 53 1.14 11.84 -15.22
CA THR A 53 1.63 11.50 -16.57
C THR A 53 2.99 12.16 -16.83
N ASN A 54 3.12 13.46 -16.54
CA ASN A 54 4.39 14.17 -16.71
C ASN A 54 5.52 13.54 -15.88
N LEU A 55 5.23 13.17 -14.63
CA LEU A 55 6.21 12.55 -13.74
C LEU A 55 6.67 11.16 -14.23
N VAL A 56 5.76 10.31 -14.71
CA VAL A 56 6.16 8.99 -15.24
C VAL A 56 7.04 9.13 -16.50
N HIS A 57 6.84 10.21 -17.26
CA HIS A 57 7.65 10.60 -18.43
C HIS A 57 8.90 11.43 -18.10
N GLY A 58 9.22 11.62 -16.81
CA GLY A 58 10.49 12.24 -16.42
C GLY A 58 10.47 13.78 -16.38
N GLN A 59 9.29 14.38 -16.26
CA GLN A 59 9.09 15.83 -16.21
C GLN A 59 8.45 16.25 -14.88
N LEU A 60 9.00 17.29 -14.25
CA LEU A 60 8.44 17.91 -13.05
C LEU A 60 7.22 18.78 -13.40
N PRO A 61 6.35 19.12 -12.43
CA PRO A 61 5.26 20.07 -12.64
C PRO A 61 5.72 21.44 -13.15
N SER A 62 6.95 21.85 -12.84
CA SER A 62 7.57 23.08 -13.37
C SER A 62 7.90 23.02 -14.88
N GLY A 63 7.77 21.84 -15.49
CA GLY A 63 8.19 21.56 -16.86
C GLY A 63 9.64 21.13 -17.00
N GLU A 64 10.45 21.24 -15.93
CA GLU A 64 11.86 20.78 -15.92
C GLU A 64 11.95 19.26 -16.10
N LYS A 65 12.86 18.82 -16.98
CA LYS A 65 13.15 17.39 -17.16
C LYS A 65 14.23 16.95 -16.17
N PHE A 66 13.89 16.04 -15.27
CA PHE A 66 14.85 15.43 -14.34
C PHE A 66 15.51 14.17 -14.92
N ARG A 67 15.02 13.68 -16.07
CA ARG A 67 15.67 12.65 -16.87
C ARG A 67 16.41 13.27 -18.04
N THR A 68 17.74 13.25 -17.98
CA THR A 68 18.61 13.99 -18.92
C THR A 68 19.34 13.11 -19.93
N ARG A 69 19.33 11.77 -19.76
CA ARG A 69 20.03 10.87 -20.69
C ARG A 69 19.05 10.12 -21.59
N PRO A 70 19.15 10.29 -22.93
CA PRO A 70 18.45 9.40 -23.85
C PRO A 70 18.96 7.95 -23.66
N PRO A 71 18.12 6.95 -23.96
CA PRO A 71 18.54 5.55 -23.99
C PRO A 71 19.82 5.39 -24.82
N THR A 72 20.94 4.97 -24.21
CA THR A 72 22.22 4.84 -24.93
C THR A 72 22.41 3.48 -25.61
N HIS A 73 21.45 2.56 -25.47
CA HIS A 73 21.50 1.20 -26.02
C HIS A 73 20.11 0.70 -26.42
N ASP A 74 20.04 -0.09 -27.49
CA ASP A 74 18.79 -0.62 -28.08
C ASP A 74 17.93 -1.46 -27.12
N ASN A 75 18.51 -1.95 -26.01
CA ASN A 75 17.81 -2.73 -24.98
C ASN A 75 17.44 -1.94 -23.71
N TYR A 76 17.68 -0.63 -23.68
CA TYR A 76 17.31 0.19 -22.53
C TYR A 76 15.79 0.39 -22.48
N LYS A 77 15.13 -0.30 -21.56
CA LYS A 77 13.73 -0.02 -21.20
C LYS A 77 13.72 1.13 -20.21
N GLU A 78 13.11 2.24 -20.62
CA GLU A 78 12.93 3.39 -19.75
C GLU A 78 12.17 2.99 -18.48
N ARG A 79 12.71 3.39 -17.33
CA ARG A 79 12.15 3.11 -16.01
C ARG A 79 11.45 4.36 -15.47
N ALA A 80 10.12 4.33 -15.49
CA ALA A 80 9.28 5.39 -14.93
C ALA A 80 9.32 5.42 -13.40
N GLY A 81 9.50 4.25 -12.78
CA GLY A 81 9.34 4.07 -11.35
C GLY A 81 9.22 2.62 -10.96
N ILE A 82 8.76 2.40 -9.74
CA ILE A 82 8.37 1.09 -9.22
C ILE A 82 6.96 1.17 -8.64
N ASP A 83 6.13 0.16 -8.92
CA ASP A 83 4.84 -0.04 -8.28
C ASP A 83 5.02 -0.98 -7.09
N CYS A 84 4.75 -0.45 -5.89
CA CYS A 84 4.60 -1.23 -4.67
C CYS A 84 3.11 -1.48 -4.42
N THR A 85 2.63 -2.68 -4.73
CA THR A 85 1.21 -3.00 -4.53
C THR A 85 1.02 -3.67 -3.17
N PHE A 86 0.19 -3.06 -2.32
CA PHE A 86 -0.20 -3.61 -1.03
C PHE A 86 -1.59 -4.23 -1.12
N SER A 87 -1.71 -5.53 -0.87
CA SER A 87 -2.99 -6.25 -0.85
C SER A 87 -3.36 -6.66 0.58
N ALA A 88 -4.59 -6.36 1.00
CA ALA A 88 -5.14 -6.85 2.27
C ALA A 88 -5.40 -8.36 2.24
N PRO A 89 -5.46 -9.02 3.42
CA PRO A 89 -6.01 -10.37 3.53
C PRO A 89 -7.41 -10.49 2.92
N LYS A 90 -7.79 -11.71 2.52
CA LYS A 90 -9.07 -11.91 1.83
C LYS A 90 -10.25 -11.62 2.75
N SER A 91 -10.18 -12.06 4.01
CA SER A 91 -11.19 -11.79 5.03
C SER A 91 -11.40 -10.29 5.27
N VAL A 92 -10.32 -9.48 5.28
CA VAL A 92 -10.40 -8.02 5.41
C VAL A 92 -11.10 -7.42 4.20
N SER A 93 -10.79 -7.90 2.99
CA SER A 93 -11.46 -7.43 1.77
C SER A 93 -12.96 -7.76 1.77
N ILE A 94 -13.34 -8.96 2.23
CA ILE A 94 -14.75 -9.36 2.36
C ILE A 94 -15.45 -8.50 3.42
N ALA A 95 -14.86 -8.34 4.59
CA ALA A 95 -15.46 -7.55 5.67
C ALA A 95 -15.62 -6.07 5.28
N ALA A 96 -14.66 -5.50 4.57
CA ALA A 96 -14.74 -4.12 4.09
C ALA A 96 -15.79 -3.97 2.98
N LEU A 97 -15.71 -4.79 1.93
CA LEU A 97 -16.41 -4.51 0.67
C LEU A 97 -17.75 -5.23 0.54
N VAL A 98 -17.86 -6.43 1.11
CA VAL A 98 -19.10 -7.23 1.06
C VAL A 98 -19.99 -6.89 2.24
N ASN A 99 -19.44 -6.91 3.46
CA ASN A 99 -20.22 -6.50 4.65
C ASN A 99 -20.34 -4.97 4.79
N GLY A 100 -19.56 -4.20 4.02
CA GLY A 100 -19.68 -2.74 3.97
C GLY A 100 -19.06 -1.98 5.15
N ASP A 101 -18.06 -2.54 5.83
CA ASP A 101 -17.35 -1.81 6.89
C ASP A 101 -16.22 -0.93 6.33
N GLU A 102 -16.56 0.31 5.98
CA GLU A 102 -15.63 1.31 5.43
C GLU A 102 -14.45 1.63 6.38
N ARG A 103 -14.58 1.35 7.69
CA ARG A 103 -13.48 1.56 8.66
C ARG A 103 -12.29 0.66 8.35
N LEU A 104 -12.53 -0.51 7.75
CA LEU A 104 -11.47 -1.41 7.30
C LEU A 104 -10.77 -0.90 6.03
N GLU A 105 -11.48 -0.19 5.14
CA GLU A 105 -10.86 0.48 3.99
C GLU A 105 -9.90 1.58 4.48
N LEU A 106 -10.33 2.38 5.47
CA LEU A 106 -9.46 3.37 6.10
C LEU A 106 -8.26 2.72 6.81
N ALA A 107 -8.48 1.64 7.56
CA ALA A 107 -7.39 0.91 8.22
C ALA A 107 -6.33 0.40 7.24
N HIS A 108 -6.76 -0.08 6.06
CA HIS A 108 -5.85 -0.46 4.97
C HIS A 108 -5.02 0.72 4.47
N ARG A 109 -5.66 1.85 4.14
CA ARG A 109 -4.96 3.04 3.62
C ARG A 109 -3.92 3.56 4.61
N GLU A 110 -4.25 3.58 5.89
CA GLU A 110 -3.32 4.01 6.94
C GLU A 110 -2.17 3.02 7.16
N ALA A 111 -2.41 1.72 7.04
CA ALA A 111 -1.35 0.71 7.08
C ALA A 111 -0.39 0.85 5.88
N VAL A 112 -0.91 1.19 4.70
CA VAL A 112 -0.09 1.52 3.52
C VAL A 112 0.77 2.74 3.78
N LYS A 113 0.20 3.84 4.28
CA LYS A 113 0.96 5.06 4.62
C LYS A 113 2.07 4.81 5.63
N THR A 114 1.81 3.97 6.63
CA THR A 114 2.81 3.57 7.63
C THR A 114 3.99 2.85 6.98
N ALA A 115 3.71 1.87 6.10
CA ALA A 115 4.76 1.15 5.38
C ALA A 115 5.53 2.07 4.41
N LEU A 116 4.84 2.99 3.72
CA LEU A 116 5.46 3.98 2.84
C LEU A 116 6.33 4.98 3.60
N THR A 117 5.95 5.37 4.81
CA THR A 117 6.77 6.24 5.67
C THR A 117 8.09 5.57 6.01
N VAL A 118 8.05 4.31 6.45
CA VAL A 118 9.28 3.54 6.71
C VAL A 118 10.11 3.36 5.44
N LEU A 119 9.46 3.16 4.29
CA LEU A 119 10.12 3.04 2.99
C LEU A 119 10.86 4.34 2.64
N GLU A 120 10.19 5.48 2.75
CA GLU A 120 10.76 6.79 2.48
C GLU A 120 11.92 7.12 3.42
N ASP A 121 11.75 6.91 4.72
CA ASP A 121 12.75 7.27 5.74
C ASP A 121 14.03 6.44 5.62
N ARG A 122 13.89 5.13 5.32
CA ARG A 122 15.03 4.20 5.39
C ARG A 122 15.66 3.88 4.04
N TYR A 123 14.90 3.93 2.95
CA TYR A 123 15.32 3.36 1.67
C TYR A 123 15.27 4.35 0.50
N ALA A 124 14.74 5.57 0.67
CA ALA A 124 14.87 6.60 -0.34
C ALA A 124 16.33 7.05 -0.45
N SER A 125 16.97 6.71 -1.55
CA SER A 125 18.36 7.03 -1.81
C SER A 125 18.63 7.27 -3.30
N THR A 126 19.73 7.94 -3.60
CA THR A 126 20.22 8.09 -4.98
C THR A 126 21.73 7.84 -5.06
N ARG A 127 22.26 7.78 -6.28
CA ARG A 127 23.69 7.63 -6.56
C ARG A 127 24.26 8.95 -7.07
N VAL A 128 25.24 9.49 -6.35
CA VAL A 128 26.01 10.67 -6.75
C VAL A 128 27.48 10.31 -6.99
N ARG A 129 28.20 11.19 -7.68
CA ARG A 129 29.66 11.11 -7.78
C ARG A 129 30.29 12.13 -6.84
N ILE A 130 31.05 11.65 -5.86
CA ILE A 130 31.83 12.47 -4.93
C ILE A 130 33.29 12.06 -5.09
N ASN A 131 34.18 13.02 -5.40
CA ASN A 131 35.60 12.78 -5.63
C ASN A 131 35.90 11.65 -6.65
N GLY A 132 35.12 11.59 -7.73
CA GLY A 132 35.27 10.57 -8.78
C GLY A 132 34.65 9.21 -8.46
N GLN A 133 34.25 8.94 -7.22
CA GLN A 133 33.65 7.67 -6.80
C GLN A 133 32.12 7.76 -6.75
N ARG A 134 31.45 6.66 -7.12
CA ARG A 134 29.98 6.55 -6.98
C ARG A 134 29.65 6.21 -5.53
N GLN A 135 28.81 7.02 -4.90
CA GLN A 135 28.33 6.81 -3.54
C GLN A 135 26.81 6.84 -3.52
N ALA A 136 26.21 5.97 -2.71
CA ALA A 136 24.79 6.04 -2.41
C ALA A 136 24.59 7.03 -1.26
N ILE A 137 23.67 7.97 -1.42
CA ILE A 137 23.29 8.93 -0.38
C ILE A 137 21.81 8.78 -0.10
N SER A 138 21.43 8.83 1.17
CA SER A 138 20.03 8.88 1.56
C SER A 138 19.46 10.24 1.19
N THR A 139 18.26 10.24 0.60
CA THR A 139 17.54 11.46 0.23
C THR A 139 16.31 11.65 1.07
N GLN A 140 15.79 10.58 1.67
CA GLN A 140 14.62 10.61 2.57
C GLN A 140 13.43 11.35 1.93
N ASN A 141 13.22 11.23 0.63
CA ASN A 141 12.04 11.80 -0.03
C ASN A 141 11.67 11.02 -1.27
N LEU A 142 10.37 10.79 -1.45
CA LEU A 142 9.77 10.10 -2.58
C LEU A 142 8.60 10.90 -3.14
N ILE A 143 8.29 10.64 -4.41
CA ILE A 143 7.04 11.05 -5.04
C ILE A 143 6.25 9.78 -5.27
N VAL A 144 5.13 9.62 -4.57
CA VAL A 144 4.32 8.40 -4.64
C VAL A 144 2.88 8.74 -4.99
N GLY A 145 2.39 8.24 -6.12
CA GLY A 145 0.96 8.21 -6.43
C GLY A 145 0.33 6.94 -5.86
N GLN A 146 -0.58 7.07 -4.90
CA GLN A 146 -1.36 5.96 -4.37
C GLN A 146 -2.66 5.83 -5.15
N PHE A 147 -3.02 4.62 -5.59
CA PHE A 147 -4.27 4.31 -6.30
C PHE A 147 -4.97 3.15 -5.58
N HIS A 148 -6.13 3.43 -4.99
CA HIS A 148 -6.89 2.50 -4.15
C HIS A 148 -7.93 1.75 -4.99
N HIS A 149 -7.88 0.42 -4.96
CA HIS A 149 -8.76 -0.46 -5.72
C HIS A 149 -9.47 -1.47 -4.80
N ASP A 150 -10.69 -1.84 -5.17
CA ASP A 150 -11.57 -2.73 -4.40
C ASP A 150 -11.82 -4.10 -5.07
N SER A 151 -11.43 -4.31 -6.32
CA SER A 151 -11.79 -5.50 -7.06
C SER A 151 -10.61 -6.16 -7.76
N SER A 152 -10.67 -7.49 -7.84
CA SER A 152 -9.68 -8.29 -8.55
C SER A 152 -10.00 -8.37 -10.04
N ARG A 153 -9.07 -8.94 -10.80
CA ARG A 153 -9.26 -9.25 -12.21
C ARG A 153 -10.49 -10.10 -12.51
N GLU A 154 -10.76 -11.06 -11.62
CA GLU A 154 -11.90 -11.96 -11.71
C GLU A 154 -13.13 -11.37 -11.00
N LYS A 155 -13.12 -10.06 -10.74
CA LYS A 155 -14.21 -9.30 -10.10
C LYS A 155 -14.52 -9.80 -8.68
N ASP A 156 -13.54 -10.38 -7.99
CA ASP A 156 -13.66 -10.72 -6.56
C ASP A 156 -13.34 -9.51 -5.67
N PRO A 157 -13.90 -9.40 -4.46
CA PRO A 157 -13.56 -8.33 -3.52
C PRO A 157 -12.08 -8.43 -3.13
N GLN A 158 -11.32 -7.39 -3.43
CA GLN A 158 -9.88 -7.37 -3.23
C GLN A 158 -9.42 -5.94 -2.94
N LEU A 159 -9.28 -5.62 -1.66
CA LEU A 159 -8.75 -4.34 -1.23
C LEU A 159 -7.25 -4.31 -1.46
N HIS A 160 -6.79 -3.40 -2.31
CA HIS A 160 -5.38 -3.20 -2.60
C HIS A 160 -5.06 -1.78 -3.03
N THR A 161 -3.84 -1.33 -2.77
CA THR A 161 -3.35 -0.03 -3.18
C THR A 161 -2.10 -0.20 -4.02
N HIS A 162 -2.10 0.36 -5.23
CA HIS A 162 -0.90 0.54 -6.05
C HIS A 162 -0.20 1.82 -5.61
N CYS A 163 1.03 1.69 -5.10
CA CYS A 163 1.85 2.84 -4.72
C CYS A 163 2.94 3.00 -5.78
N VAL A 164 2.69 3.87 -6.76
CA VAL A 164 3.62 4.15 -7.84
C VAL A 164 4.64 5.16 -7.37
N ILE A 165 5.84 4.68 -7.07
CA ILE A 165 6.99 5.50 -6.68
C ILE A 165 7.67 5.95 -7.97
N ILE A 166 7.64 7.25 -8.24
CA ILE A 166 8.31 7.85 -9.40
C ILE A 166 9.82 7.67 -9.25
N ASN A 167 10.50 7.38 -10.36
CA ASN A 167 11.95 7.25 -10.43
C ASN A 167 12.64 8.62 -10.34
N ALA A 168 12.43 9.32 -9.22
CA ALA A 168 12.92 10.64 -8.92
C ALA A 168 13.03 10.81 -7.40
N THR A 169 14.13 11.40 -6.95
CA THR A 169 14.30 11.84 -5.57
C THR A 169 15.24 13.05 -5.54
N GLN A 170 15.03 13.93 -4.57
CA GLN A 170 15.74 15.20 -4.48
C GLN A 170 16.89 15.12 -3.49
N THR A 171 18.06 15.63 -3.84
CA THR A 171 19.17 15.79 -2.89
C THR A 171 19.03 17.11 -2.12
N GLU A 172 19.75 17.26 -1.01
CA GLU A 172 19.69 18.46 -0.13
C GLU A 172 19.96 19.78 -0.86
N ASN A 173 20.72 19.75 -1.96
CA ASN A 173 20.98 20.92 -2.81
C ASN A 173 19.85 21.24 -3.81
N GLY A 174 18.69 20.59 -3.70
CA GLY A 174 17.53 20.81 -4.55
C GLY A 174 17.53 20.08 -5.90
N LYS A 175 18.62 19.37 -6.25
CA LYS A 175 18.73 18.65 -7.53
C LYS A 175 17.99 17.32 -7.51
N TRP A 176 17.32 16.99 -8.61
CA TRP A 176 16.63 15.73 -8.80
C TRP A 176 17.51 14.69 -9.48
N TYR A 177 17.48 13.47 -8.95
CA TYR A 177 18.19 12.30 -9.49
C TYR A 177 17.26 11.09 -9.56
N SER A 178 17.67 10.06 -10.32
CA SER A 178 16.95 8.79 -10.33
C SER A 178 17.00 8.13 -8.95
N LEU A 179 15.89 7.52 -8.54
CA LEU A 179 15.81 6.75 -7.31
C LEU A 179 16.68 5.48 -7.45
N ARG A 180 17.42 5.14 -6.39
CA ARG A 180 18.06 3.83 -6.25
C ARG A 180 17.07 2.89 -5.55
N ASP A 181 16.58 1.90 -6.29
CA ASP A 181 15.54 0.95 -5.87
C ASP A 181 16.08 -0.38 -5.31
N ASP A 182 17.39 -0.63 -5.38
CA ASP A 182 18.03 -1.88 -4.92
C ASP A 182 17.63 -2.26 -3.48
N ASP A 183 17.61 -1.28 -2.57
CA ASP A 183 17.30 -1.52 -1.15
C ASP A 183 15.80 -1.78 -0.94
N ILE A 184 14.94 -1.16 -1.75
CA ILE A 184 13.49 -1.41 -1.71
C ILE A 184 13.21 -2.85 -2.18
N HIS A 185 13.89 -3.29 -3.24
CA HIS A 185 13.79 -4.66 -3.74
C HIS A 185 14.26 -5.70 -2.71
N SER A 186 15.41 -5.47 -2.06
CA SER A 186 15.95 -6.40 -1.06
C SER A 186 15.12 -6.46 0.23
N HIS A 187 14.46 -5.36 0.60
CA HIS A 187 13.63 -5.26 1.82
C HIS A 187 12.13 -5.42 1.56
N ARG A 188 11.71 -5.86 0.37
CA ARG A 188 10.28 -6.05 0.02
C ARG A 188 9.51 -6.86 1.06
N LYS A 189 10.10 -7.97 1.54
CA LYS A 189 9.46 -8.83 2.55
C LYS A 189 9.23 -8.08 3.85
N LEU A 190 10.24 -7.36 4.34
CA LEU A 190 10.15 -6.55 5.56
C LEU A 190 9.06 -5.48 5.44
N LEU A 191 9.07 -4.69 4.37
CA LEU A 191 8.06 -3.66 4.11
C LEU A 191 6.64 -4.25 4.04
N GLY A 192 6.51 -5.42 3.43
CA GLY A 192 5.25 -6.17 3.41
C GLY A 192 4.79 -6.62 4.81
N GLN A 193 5.71 -6.99 5.70
CA GLN A 193 5.40 -7.36 7.09
C GLN A 193 5.00 -6.16 7.94
N ILE A 194 5.66 -5.00 7.75
CA ILE A 194 5.28 -3.75 8.42
C ILE A 194 3.81 -3.42 8.09
N TYR A 195 3.44 -3.47 6.81
CA TYR A 195 2.06 -3.29 6.38
C TYR A 195 1.11 -4.32 7.04
N GLN A 196 1.47 -5.62 7.05
CA GLN A 196 0.58 -6.65 7.61
C GLN A 196 0.37 -6.47 9.12
N ASN A 197 1.43 -6.19 9.85
CA ASN A 197 1.38 -5.99 11.30
C ASN A 197 0.57 -4.72 11.65
N GLU A 198 0.80 -3.62 10.93
CA GLU A 198 0.05 -2.38 11.15
C GLU A 198 -1.44 -2.58 10.87
N LEU A 199 -1.78 -3.29 9.77
CA LEU A 199 -3.17 -3.60 9.45
C LEU A 199 -3.79 -4.52 10.51
N ALA A 200 -3.08 -5.56 10.97
CA ALA A 200 -3.56 -6.46 12.02
C ALA A 200 -3.93 -5.69 13.30
N VAL A 201 -3.05 -4.80 13.75
CA VAL A 201 -3.30 -3.96 14.94
C VAL A 201 -4.53 -3.07 14.75
N ARG A 202 -4.69 -2.46 13.58
CA ARG A 202 -5.86 -1.60 13.28
C ARG A 202 -7.16 -2.39 13.22
N VAL A 203 -7.14 -3.55 12.58
CA VAL A 203 -8.29 -4.47 12.50
C VAL A 203 -8.71 -4.91 13.91
N GLN A 204 -7.76 -5.26 14.78
CA GLN A 204 -8.05 -5.61 16.17
C GLN A 204 -8.61 -4.42 16.96
N LYS A 205 -8.09 -3.20 16.77
CA LYS A 205 -8.63 -1.98 17.39
C LYS A 205 -10.07 -1.66 16.97
N LEU A 206 -10.49 -2.09 15.78
CA LEU A 206 -11.87 -1.98 15.31
C LEU A 206 -12.81 -3.02 15.95
N GLY A 207 -12.28 -3.97 16.73
CA GLY A 207 -13.06 -4.99 17.43
C GLY A 207 -13.09 -6.36 16.77
N TYR A 208 -12.35 -6.56 15.68
CA TYR A 208 -12.27 -7.85 15.02
C TYR A 208 -11.26 -8.77 15.71
N GLU A 209 -11.65 -10.01 15.95
CA GLU A 209 -10.69 -11.07 16.27
C GLU A 209 -9.97 -11.53 15.01
N ILE A 210 -8.66 -11.80 15.13
CA ILE A 210 -7.84 -12.31 14.03
C ILE A 210 -7.24 -13.67 14.39
N GLU A 211 -6.98 -14.46 13.36
CA GLU A 211 -6.20 -15.69 13.41
C GLU A 211 -4.90 -15.53 12.62
N GLN A 212 -3.78 -15.91 13.24
CA GLN A 212 -2.48 -15.86 12.58
C GLN A 212 -2.37 -16.98 11.54
N ARG A 213 -1.71 -16.67 10.43
CA ARG A 213 -1.38 -17.58 9.34
C ARG A 213 0.14 -17.57 9.14
N ASP A 214 0.65 -18.54 8.39
CA ASP A 214 2.09 -18.65 8.14
C ASP A 214 2.67 -17.37 7.52
N ASN A 215 3.96 -17.15 7.75
CA ASN A 215 4.71 -16.02 7.21
C ASN A 215 4.18 -14.64 7.63
N GLY A 216 3.67 -14.50 8.86
CA GLY A 216 3.20 -13.21 9.41
C GLY A 216 1.94 -12.67 8.71
N LEU A 217 1.16 -13.57 8.11
CA LEU A 217 -0.15 -13.24 7.54
C LEU A 217 -1.23 -13.46 8.60
N PHE A 218 -2.42 -12.91 8.38
CA PHE A 218 -3.57 -13.15 9.26
C PHE A 218 -4.87 -13.16 8.45
N GLU A 219 -5.93 -13.71 9.03
CA GLU A 219 -7.30 -13.52 8.56
C GLU A 219 -8.20 -13.12 9.75
N ILE A 220 -9.32 -12.45 9.51
CA ILE A 220 -10.36 -12.19 10.51
C ILE A 220 -11.07 -13.50 10.83
N LYS A 221 -11.26 -13.82 12.12
CA LYS A 221 -12.00 -15.00 12.55
C LYS A 221 -13.47 -14.90 12.13
N GLY A 222 -14.09 -16.05 11.85
CA GLY A 222 -15.51 -16.15 11.50
C GLY A 222 -15.76 -16.43 10.01
N TYR A 223 -14.73 -16.43 9.17
CA TYR A 223 -14.80 -16.92 7.79
C TYR A 223 -14.23 -18.33 7.67
N THR A 224 -14.93 -19.21 6.96
CA THR A 224 -14.42 -20.54 6.66
C THR A 224 -13.39 -20.51 5.52
N SER A 225 -12.56 -21.55 5.42
CA SER A 225 -11.59 -21.67 4.33
C SER A 225 -12.27 -21.73 2.97
N GLU A 226 -13.45 -22.35 2.90
CA GLU A 226 -14.28 -22.49 1.70
C GLU A 226 -14.79 -21.12 1.25
N GLN A 227 -15.28 -20.30 2.18
CA GLN A 227 -15.74 -18.94 1.90
C GLN A 227 -14.61 -18.05 1.37
N LEU A 228 -13.42 -18.11 2.00
CA LEU A 228 -12.25 -17.35 1.53
C LEU A 228 -11.79 -17.80 0.14
N LYS A 229 -11.80 -19.12 -0.14
CA LYS A 229 -11.46 -19.68 -1.46
C LYS A 229 -12.45 -19.26 -2.54
N ALA A 230 -13.76 -19.22 -2.23
CA ALA A 230 -14.80 -18.85 -3.18
C ALA A 230 -14.66 -17.41 -3.72
N PHE A 231 -14.12 -16.50 -2.90
CA PHE A 231 -13.77 -15.12 -3.30
C PHE A 231 -12.29 -14.94 -3.70
N SER A 232 -11.59 -16.03 -4.02
CA SER A 232 -10.17 -16.05 -4.41
C SER A 232 -9.95 -16.73 -5.76
N LYS A 233 -10.85 -16.54 -6.73
CA LYS A 233 -10.86 -17.25 -8.03
C LYS A 233 -9.52 -17.13 -8.76
N ARG A 234 -8.94 -15.93 -8.76
CA ARG A 234 -7.64 -15.69 -9.41
C ARG A 234 -6.51 -16.55 -8.81
N ARG A 235 -6.49 -16.70 -7.48
CA ARG A 235 -5.48 -17.50 -6.79
C ARG A 235 -5.63 -18.98 -7.12
N GLU A 236 -6.86 -19.47 -7.17
CA GLU A 236 -7.15 -20.87 -7.51
C GLU A 236 -6.79 -21.18 -8.97
N GLN A 237 -7.02 -20.26 -9.91
CA GLN A 237 -6.53 -20.40 -11.29
C GLN A 237 -5.00 -20.50 -11.37
N ILE A 238 -4.27 -19.65 -10.62
CA ILE A 238 -2.80 -19.70 -10.59
C ILE A 238 -2.31 -21.01 -9.99
N LYS A 239 -2.91 -21.46 -8.88
CA LYS A 239 -2.57 -22.76 -8.26
C LYS A 239 -2.84 -23.92 -9.20
N ALA A 240 -3.97 -23.91 -9.90
CA ALA A 240 -4.32 -24.95 -10.86
C ALA A 240 -3.32 -25.02 -12.04
N ALA A 241 -2.81 -23.87 -12.48
CA ALA A 241 -1.85 -23.81 -13.59
C ALA A 241 -0.39 -24.07 -13.18
N ALA A 242 0.04 -23.59 -12.02
CA ALA A 242 1.44 -23.67 -11.58
C ALA A 242 1.72 -24.86 -10.65
N GLY A 243 0.70 -25.39 -9.98
CA GLY A 243 0.85 -26.32 -8.86
C GLY A 243 1.01 -25.60 -7.52
N GLU A 244 0.68 -26.30 -6.43
CA GLU A 244 0.62 -25.73 -5.08
C GLU A 244 2.00 -25.26 -4.58
N ASN A 245 3.05 -26.01 -4.92
CA ASN A 245 4.43 -25.79 -4.51
C ASN A 245 5.27 -24.99 -5.52
N ALA A 246 4.63 -24.35 -6.50
CA ALA A 246 5.31 -23.55 -7.51
C ALA A 246 6.19 -22.45 -6.90
N THR A 247 7.38 -22.27 -7.49
CA THR A 247 8.30 -21.17 -7.20
C THR A 247 7.66 -19.81 -7.54
N PRO A 248 8.17 -18.69 -6.99
CA PRO A 248 7.65 -17.36 -7.32
C PRO A 248 7.65 -17.05 -8.82
N SER A 249 8.69 -17.47 -9.55
CA SER A 249 8.81 -17.26 -11.00
C SER A 249 7.81 -18.08 -11.80
N GLU A 250 7.56 -19.34 -11.42
CA GLU A 250 6.52 -20.18 -12.04
C GLU A 250 5.13 -19.61 -11.81
N ARG A 251 4.86 -19.11 -10.59
CA ARG A 251 3.60 -18.41 -10.28
C ARG A 251 3.45 -17.13 -11.08
N GLU A 252 4.52 -16.37 -11.30
CA GLU A 252 4.50 -15.18 -12.16
C GLU A 252 4.20 -15.55 -13.62
N LEU A 253 4.83 -16.59 -14.15
CA LEU A 253 4.57 -17.09 -15.50
C LEU A 253 3.12 -17.55 -15.66
N ALA A 254 2.63 -18.38 -14.74
CA ALA A 254 1.23 -18.81 -14.72
C ALA A 254 0.28 -17.62 -14.56
N THR A 255 0.69 -16.59 -13.81
CA THR A 255 -0.08 -15.36 -13.67
C THR A 255 -0.26 -14.64 -15.00
N LEU A 256 0.77 -14.61 -15.84
CA LEU A 256 0.73 -14.01 -17.17
C LEU A 256 -0.04 -14.87 -18.17
N GLN A 257 0.13 -16.20 -18.14
CA GLN A 257 -0.50 -17.14 -19.08
C GLN A 257 -2.02 -17.29 -18.86
N THR A 258 -2.45 -17.40 -17.61
CA THR A 258 -3.88 -17.58 -17.27
C THR A 258 -4.67 -16.28 -17.26
N ARG A 259 -4.01 -15.15 -17.58
CA ARG A 259 -4.60 -13.82 -17.57
C ARG A 259 -5.43 -13.62 -18.85
N LYS A 260 -6.76 -13.73 -18.72
CA LYS A 260 -7.74 -13.35 -19.77
C LYS A 260 -7.57 -11.89 -20.20
N PRO A 261 -8.01 -11.37 -21.35
CA PRO A 261 -8.01 -9.93 -21.63
C PRO A 261 -8.87 -9.14 -20.62
N LYS A 262 -8.70 -7.81 -20.56
CA LYS A 262 -9.55 -6.96 -19.72
C LYS A 262 -10.98 -7.00 -20.30
N GLY A 263 -11.96 -7.39 -19.48
CA GLY A 263 -13.37 -7.42 -19.89
C GLY A 263 -14.03 -6.04 -19.75
N GLU A 264 -15.33 -5.95 -20.07
CA GLU A 264 -16.12 -4.73 -19.89
C GLU A 264 -16.07 -4.23 -18.44
N GLU A 265 -16.00 -2.91 -18.32
CA GLU A 265 -16.09 -2.17 -17.05
C GLU A 265 -17.42 -2.49 -16.36
N VAL A 266 -17.36 -2.78 -15.06
CA VAL A 266 -18.53 -3.04 -14.22
C VAL A 266 -18.49 -2.04 -13.09
N SER A 267 -19.61 -1.38 -12.82
CA SER A 267 -19.68 -0.38 -11.77
C SER A 267 -19.47 -1.01 -10.39
N ARG A 268 -19.02 -0.21 -9.41
CA ARG A 268 -18.89 -0.65 -8.01
C ARG A 268 -20.22 -1.16 -7.44
N SER A 269 -21.35 -0.55 -7.83
CA SER A 269 -22.69 -1.01 -7.41
C SER A 269 -23.03 -2.40 -7.96
N GLN A 270 -22.76 -2.66 -9.24
CA GLN A 270 -22.97 -3.98 -9.85
C GLN A 270 -22.05 -5.04 -9.24
N LEU A 271 -20.79 -4.68 -8.93
CA LEU A 271 -19.87 -5.57 -8.21
C LEU A 271 -20.40 -5.91 -6.80
N LYS A 272 -20.92 -4.90 -6.09
CA LYS A 272 -21.51 -5.12 -4.77
C LYS A 272 -22.71 -6.06 -4.83
N GLU A 273 -23.64 -5.85 -5.76
CA GLU A 273 -24.78 -6.76 -5.96
C GLU A 273 -24.32 -8.19 -6.26
N TYR A 274 -23.31 -8.34 -7.12
CA TYR A 274 -22.73 -9.64 -7.42
C TYR A 274 -22.13 -10.30 -6.18
N TRP A 275 -21.39 -9.56 -5.35
CA TRP A 275 -20.81 -10.09 -4.12
C TRP A 275 -21.87 -10.45 -3.08
N ASP A 276 -22.93 -9.65 -2.95
CA ASP A 276 -24.03 -9.91 -2.03
C ASP A 276 -24.77 -11.21 -2.41
N LEU A 277 -24.94 -11.49 -3.71
CA LEU A 277 -25.49 -12.77 -4.19
C LEU A 277 -24.56 -13.94 -3.87
N GLN A 278 -23.25 -13.80 -4.10
CA GLN A 278 -22.27 -14.84 -3.74
C GLN A 278 -22.24 -15.09 -2.23
N ALA A 279 -22.28 -14.03 -1.41
CA ALA A 279 -22.28 -14.10 0.04
C ALA A 279 -23.51 -14.86 0.56
N LYS A 280 -24.70 -14.56 0.02
CA LYS A 280 -25.95 -15.29 0.34
C LYS A 280 -25.85 -16.77 -0.02
N ALA A 281 -25.31 -17.10 -1.20
CA ALA A 281 -25.13 -18.49 -1.63
C ALA A 281 -24.16 -19.29 -0.74
N LEU A 282 -23.25 -18.60 -0.03
CA LEU A 282 -22.24 -19.19 0.85
C LEU A 282 -22.61 -19.13 2.34
N ASP A 283 -23.84 -18.69 2.68
CA ASP A 283 -24.28 -18.37 4.05
C ASP A 283 -23.23 -17.54 4.82
N LEU A 284 -22.66 -16.55 4.13
CA LEU A 284 -21.60 -15.71 4.69
C LEU A 284 -22.20 -14.76 5.72
N LYS A 285 -21.77 -14.92 6.97
CA LYS A 285 -22.17 -14.05 8.09
C LYS A 285 -21.07 -13.04 8.36
N SER A 286 -21.47 -11.82 8.68
CA SER A 286 -20.52 -10.83 9.15
C SER A 286 -19.93 -11.28 10.49
N PRO A 287 -18.60 -11.23 10.65
CA PRO A 287 -17.96 -11.63 11.90
C PRO A 287 -18.38 -10.69 13.03
N VAL A 288 -18.45 -11.23 14.25
CA VAL A 288 -18.83 -10.47 15.44
C VAL A 288 -17.76 -9.42 15.71
N VAL A 289 -18.17 -8.15 15.71
CA VAL A 289 -17.30 -7.02 16.06
C VAL A 289 -17.49 -6.75 17.54
N GLN A 290 -16.45 -7.01 18.33
CA GLN A 290 -16.43 -6.65 19.74
C GLN A 290 -16.21 -5.15 19.84
N ILE A 291 -17.28 -4.36 20.01
CA ILE A 291 -17.14 -2.92 20.24
C ILE A 291 -16.38 -2.75 21.56
N PRO A 292 -15.19 -2.11 21.60
CA PRO A 292 -14.53 -1.81 22.86
C PRO A 292 -15.49 -1.00 23.72
N GLY A 293 -15.96 -1.60 24.82
CA GLY A 293 -17.00 -1.03 25.65
C GLY A 293 -16.62 0.38 26.12
N LYS A 294 -17.55 1.32 25.98
CA LYS A 294 -17.70 2.38 26.98
C LYS A 294 -17.70 1.68 28.34
N GLY A 295 -16.75 2.03 29.19
CA GLY A 295 -16.62 1.47 30.53
C GLY A 295 -17.97 1.40 31.23
N GLU A 296 -18.17 0.31 31.96
CA GLU A 296 -19.33 0.03 32.79
C GLU A 296 -19.77 1.30 33.54
N GLY A 297 -21.06 1.62 33.40
CA GLY A 297 -21.67 2.74 34.09
C GLY A 297 -21.50 2.60 35.59
N VAL A 298 -20.72 3.49 36.19
CA VAL A 298 -20.83 3.81 37.61
C VAL A 298 -22.26 4.31 37.81
N LYS A 299 -23.06 3.56 38.58
CA LYS A 299 -24.36 4.01 39.11
C LYS A 299 -24.12 5.20 40.03
N GLY A 300 -24.09 6.40 39.46
CA GLY A 300 -24.22 7.66 40.19
C GLY A 300 -25.68 8.08 40.24
N LYS A 301 -26.22 8.21 41.45
CA LYS A 301 -27.57 8.71 41.74
C LYS A 301 -27.79 10.08 41.09
N GLY A 302 -29.01 10.29 40.59
CA GLY A 302 -29.39 11.56 39.97
C GLY A 302 -29.50 12.71 40.97
N GLU A 303 -29.33 13.92 40.44
CA GLU A 303 -30.12 15.11 40.78
C GLU A 303 -29.83 16.24 39.75
N ALA A 304 -30.94 16.80 39.26
CA ALA A 304 -31.23 18.17 38.79
C ALA A 304 -30.24 19.03 37.95
N GLU A 305 -30.70 19.33 36.74
CA GLU A 305 -30.92 20.65 36.11
C GLU A 305 -29.81 21.70 35.83
N SER A 306 -29.96 22.23 34.59
CA SER A 306 -29.87 23.62 34.13
C SER A 306 -28.56 24.15 33.48
N ASP A 307 -28.77 24.63 32.24
CA ASP A 307 -28.19 25.79 31.56
C ASP A 307 -26.67 26.08 31.63
N LEU A 308 -26.01 26.19 30.46
CA LEU A 308 -25.61 27.48 29.88
C LEU A 308 -24.77 27.33 28.59
N ARG A 309 -24.95 28.34 27.73
CA ARG A 309 -24.31 28.59 26.43
C ARG A 309 -22.81 28.92 26.51
N SER A 310 -22.15 28.60 25.39
CA SER A 310 -21.01 29.29 24.75
C SER A 310 -19.63 29.24 25.42
N LYS A 311 -18.64 28.68 24.70
CA LYS A 311 -17.55 29.39 24.00
C LYS A 311 -16.55 28.36 23.47
N GLY A 312 -16.00 28.63 22.28
CA GLY A 312 -15.05 27.75 21.61
C GLY A 312 -13.63 27.85 22.17
N GLN A 313 -12.83 26.85 21.83
CA GLN A 313 -11.41 26.98 21.53
C GLN A 313 -10.92 25.72 20.82
N GLU A 314 -10.22 25.94 19.70
CA GLU A 314 -9.44 24.95 18.98
C GLU A 314 -8.28 24.45 19.87
N GLU A 315 -8.16 23.13 20.03
CA GLU A 315 -6.92 22.51 20.47
C GLU A 315 -6.39 21.59 19.36
N ARG A 316 -5.24 22.01 18.81
CA ARG A 316 -4.39 21.22 17.91
C ARG A 316 -3.85 20.03 18.68
N ILE A 317 -4.26 18.82 18.31
CA ILE A 317 -3.65 17.60 18.83
C ILE A 317 -2.32 17.38 18.09
N ASN A 318 -1.23 17.74 18.77
CA ASN A 318 0.14 17.51 18.34
C ASN A 318 0.48 16.03 18.59
N THR A 319 0.38 15.17 17.57
CA THR A 319 0.74 13.75 17.69
C THR A 319 2.21 13.53 17.39
N THR A 320 3.07 13.76 18.39
CA THR A 320 4.42 13.20 18.42
C THR A 320 4.39 11.93 19.26
N PHE A 321 4.48 10.76 18.63
CA PHE A 321 4.66 9.49 19.35
C PHE A 321 6.15 9.15 19.43
N PRO A 322 6.74 9.01 20.63
CA PRO A 322 8.08 8.48 20.78
C PRO A 322 8.02 6.94 20.83
N PHE A 323 8.74 6.28 19.93
CA PHE A 323 9.15 4.88 20.13
C PHE A 323 10.46 4.86 20.93
N PRO A 324 10.53 4.25 22.12
CA PRO A 324 11.80 3.84 22.70
C PRO A 324 12.01 2.35 22.42
N PHE A 325 12.91 2.02 21.49
CA PHE A 325 13.52 0.69 21.45
C PHE A 325 14.91 0.79 22.05
N ASN A 326 15.00 0.39 23.31
CA ASN A 326 16.26 0.14 24.01
C ASN A 326 16.71 -1.27 23.62
N LEU A 327 17.77 -1.38 22.82
CA LEU A 327 18.44 -2.66 22.55
C LEU A 327 19.27 -3.02 23.80
N TYR A 328 19.10 -4.25 24.29
CA TYR A 328 19.95 -4.80 25.35
C TYR A 328 21.44 -4.82 24.91
N PRO A 329 22.38 -4.56 25.84
CA PRO A 329 23.83 -4.61 25.59
C PRO A 329 24.41 -6.00 25.86
N GLY A 330 25.50 -6.34 25.17
CA GLY A 330 26.34 -7.53 25.36
C GLY A 330 26.33 -8.41 24.10
N GLU A 331 27.43 -8.74 23.42
CA GLU A 331 28.83 -8.80 23.81
C GLU A 331 29.71 -8.36 22.64
N ALA A 332 30.67 -7.48 22.90
CA ALA A 332 31.82 -7.27 22.06
C ALA A 332 33.03 -7.77 22.84
N ASP A 333 33.57 -8.93 22.44
CA ASP A 333 34.98 -9.25 22.68
C ASP A 333 35.37 -10.48 21.84
N PHE A 334 35.99 -10.23 20.68
CA PHE A 334 37.21 -10.96 20.33
C PHE A 334 38.01 -10.18 19.29
N CYS A 335 39.10 -9.57 19.77
CA CYS A 335 40.06 -8.82 19.00
C CYS A 335 41.21 -9.74 18.54
N LYS A 336 41.51 -9.70 17.23
CA LYS A 336 42.84 -9.75 16.56
C LYS A 336 43.95 -10.67 17.11
N LYS A 337 44.49 -11.49 16.18
CA LYS A 337 45.91 -11.90 15.90
C LYS A 337 45.90 -13.37 15.43
N SER A 338 46.58 -13.86 14.39
CA SER A 338 47.87 -13.56 13.73
C SER A 338 47.79 -14.03 12.27
N ILE A 339 48.33 -13.35 11.25
CA ILE A 339 49.70 -13.51 10.71
C ILE A 339 50.16 -14.99 10.63
N LYS A 340 49.94 -15.64 9.49
CA LYS A 340 50.95 -16.02 8.49
C LYS A 340 50.29 -16.59 7.24
#